data_AF-A0A951TZ95-F1
#
_entry.id   AF-A0A951TZ95-F1
#
_cell.length_a   1.000
_cell.length_b   1.000
_cell.length_c   1.000
_cell.angle_alpha   90.00
_cell.angle_beta   90.00
_cell.angle_gamma   90.00
#
_symmetry.space_group_name_H-M   'P 1'
#
loop_
_entity.id
_entity.type
_entity.pdbx_description
1 polymer ?
#
loop_
_entity_poly.entity_id
_entity_poly.type
_entity_poly.pdbx_seq_one_letter_code
_entity_poly.pdbx_strand_id
1 'polypeptide(L)' 'MPDAVALLQLPFLHALRVNLADNSRTVVPVHQATILWGGEERAIRVFAKGRRPLIGTALLNGQELVIQFTDSGLGTIDEL' A
#
# COMPACT_ATOMS: atom_id res chain seq x y z
N MET A 1 -6.09 3.41 11.40
CA MET A 1 -6.56 2.82 10.13
C MET A 1 -7.61 1.69 10.25
N PRO A 2 -8.26 1.42 11.39
CA PRO A 2 -9.60 0.81 11.38
C PRO A 2 -10.64 1.71 10.69
N ASP A 3 -10.52 3.03 10.87
CA ASP A 3 -11.54 4.00 10.48
C ASP A 3 -11.78 4.06 8.97
N ALA A 4 -10.73 4.00 8.14
CA ALA A 4 -10.87 4.05 6.68
C ALA A 4 -11.51 2.76 6.12
N VAL A 5 -11.15 1.60 6.69
CA VAL A 5 -11.74 0.32 6.33
C VAL A 5 -13.22 0.28 6.68
N ALA A 6 -13.58 0.76 7.88
CA ALA A 6 -14.96 0.83 8.33
C ALA A 6 -15.78 1.83 7.50
N LEU A 7 -15.23 3.02 7.23
CA LEU A 7 -15.87 4.07 6.45
C LEU A 7 -16.18 3.62 5.01
N LEU A 8 -15.23 2.92 4.38
CA LEU A 8 -15.38 2.42 3.01
C LEU A 8 -16.00 1.02 2.95
N GLN A 9 -16.35 0.44 4.10
CA GLN A 9 -16.93 -0.90 4.23
C GLN A 9 -16.15 -1.99 3.48
N LEU A 10 -14.82 -1.92 3.53
CA LEU A 10 -13.96 -2.83 2.77
C LEU A 10 -14.10 -4.27 3.30
N PRO A 11 -14.52 -5.24 2.47
CA PRO A 11 -14.68 -6.63 2.89
C PRO A 11 -13.39 -7.19 3.47
N PHE A 12 -13.45 -7.78 4.66
CA PHE A 12 -12.34 -8.54 5.22
C PHE A 12 -12.18 -9.86 4.45
N LEU A 13 -10.94 -10.20 4.10
CA LEU A 13 -10.62 -11.45 3.42
C LEU A 13 -9.98 -12.45 4.39
N HIS A 14 -8.82 -12.10 4.95
CA HIS A 14 -8.06 -12.94 5.88
C HIS A 14 -6.97 -12.11 6.58
N ALA A 15 -6.33 -12.71 7.57
CA ALA A 15 -5.12 -12.16 8.18
C ALA A 15 -3.87 -12.78 7.52
N LEU A 16 -2.87 -11.95 7.20
CA LEU A 16 -1.64 -12.37 6.55
C LEU A 16 -0.43 -12.10 7.45
N ARG A 17 0.46 -13.08 7.61
CA ARG A 17 1.75 -12.87 8.26
C ARG A 17 2.74 -12.31 7.24
N VAL A 18 3.31 -11.15 7.53
CA VAL A 18 4.25 -10.44 6.65
C VAL A 18 5.55 -10.13 7.37
N ASN A 19 6.63 -10.03 6.61
CA ASN A 19 7.89 -9.44 7.07
C ASN A 19 7.88 -7.95 6.71
N LEU A 20 8.28 -7.10 7.66
CA LEU A 20 8.50 -5.68 7.43
C LEU A 20 9.94 -5.43 7.00
N ALA A 21 10.23 -4.19 6.55
CA ALA A 21 11.56 -3.78 6.13
C ALA A 21 12.62 -3.88 7.26
N ASP A 22 12.20 -3.78 8.52
CA ASP A 22 13.04 -3.97 9.71
C ASP A 22 13.24 -5.45 10.09
N ASN A 23 12.90 -6.39 9.19
CA ASN A 23 12.88 -7.84 9.39
C ASN A 23 11.95 -8.35 10.50
N SER A 24 11.15 -7.49 11.14
CA SER A 24 10.15 -7.93 12.09
C SER A 24 9.00 -8.66 11.38
N ARG A 25 8.39 -9.61 12.08
CA ARG A 25 7.20 -10.34 11.63
C ARG A 25 5.96 -9.80 12.30
N THR A 26 4.91 -9.60 11.52
CA THR A 26 3.65 -9.06 12.01
C THR A 26 2.48 -9.70 11.27
N VAL A 27 1.28 -9.62 11.84
CA VAL A 27 0.06 -10.05 11.18
C VAL A 27 -0.72 -8.81 10.77
N VAL A 28 -1.16 -8.76 9.51
CA VAL A 28 -1.94 -7.66 8.96
C VAL A 28 -3.30 -8.15 8.47
N PRO A 29 -4.41 -7.44 8.78
CA PRO A 29 -5.69 -7.72 8.18
C PRO A 29 -5.67 -7.31 6.70
N VAL A 30 -6.13 -8.22 5.83
CA VAL A 30 -6.24 -8.02 4.40
C VAL A 30 -7.71 -7.82 4.03
N HIS A 31 -8.00 -6.71 3.37
CA HIS A 31 -9.32 -6.37 2.85
C HIS A 31 -9.30 -6.31 1.33
N GLN A 32 -10.49 -6.34 0.71
CA GLN A 32 -10.67 -6.06 -0.72
C GLN A 32 -11.15 -4.63 -0.93
N ALA A 33 -10.61 -3.95 -1.93
CA ALA A 33 -11.16 -2.70 -2.45
C ALA A 33 -11.27 -2.76 -3.97
N THR A 34 -12.21 -2.01 -4.53
CA THR A 34 -12.25 -1.72 -5.98
C THR A 34 -11.68 -0.32 -6.18
N ILE A 35 -10.69 -0.19 -7.06
CA ILE A 35 -10.10 1.10 -7.42
C ILE A 35 -10.28 1.34 -8.92
N LEU A 36 -10.31 2.61 -9.31
CA LEU A 36 -10.12 3.00 -10.71
C LEU A 36 -8.61 3.16 -10.95
N TRP A 37 -8.04 2.34 -11.83
CA TRP A 37 -6.61 2.33 -12.15
C TRP A 37 -6.39 2.26 -13.66
N GLY A 38 -5.70 3.26 -14.21
CA GLY A 38 -5.51 3.34 -15.67
C GLY A 38 -6.81 3.44 -16.46
N GLY A 39 -7.88 3.98 -15.85
CA GLY A 39 -9.22 4.07 -16.47
C GLY A 39 -10.07 2.81 -16.32
N GLU A 40 -9.58 1.76 -15.68
CA GLU A 40 -10.32 0.50 -15.48
C GLU A 40 -10.56 0.22 -14.00
N GLU A 41 -11.71 -0.36 -13.67
CA GLU A 41 -11.98 -0.86 -12.33
C GLU A 41 -11.17 -2.13 -12.05
N ARG A 42 -10.49 -2.16 -10.90
CA ARG A 42 -9.67 -3.31 -10.47
C ARG A 42 -9.91 -3.64 -9.01
N ALA A 43 -10.14 -4.92 -8.73
CA ALA A 43 -10.16 -5.45 -7.37
C ALA A 43 -8.72 -5.63 -6.86
N ILE A 44 -8.43 -5.04 -5.70
CA ILE A 44 -7.10 -5.05 -5.09
C ILE A 44 -7.16 -5.49 -3.64
N ARG A 45 -6.01 -5.97 -3.14
CA ARG A 45 -5.82 -6.25 -1.71
C ARG A 45 -5.34 -4.99 -1.00
N VAL A 46 -5.96 -4.69 0.14
CA VAL A 46 -5.58 -3.59 1.03
C VAL A 46 -5.06 -4.17 2.33
N PHE A 47 -3.81 -3.84 2.68
CA PHE A 47 -3.25 -4.15 4.00
C PHE A 47 -3.59 -3.00 4.94
N ALA A 48 -4.52 -3.20 5.87
CA ALA A 48 -5.01 -2.13 6.74
C ALA A 48 -4.06 -1.87 7.91
N LYS A 49 -2.84 -1.40 7.61
CA LYS A 49 -1.79 -1.05 8.56
C LYS A 49 -1.09 0.26 8.15
N GLY A 50 -0.82 1.14 9.12
CA GLY A 50 -0.09 2.39 8.91
C GLY A 50 -0.96 3.64 9.14
N ARG A 51 -0.38 4.83 8.87
CA ARG A 51 -1.06 6.14 8.99
C ARG A 51 -1.23 6.85 7.65
N ARG A 52 -0.49 6.45 6.62
CA ARG A 52 -0.54 7.02 5.27
C ARG A 52 -0.84 5.90 4.26
N PRO A 53 -1.71 6.11 3.27
CA PRO A 53 -1.90 5.16 2.19
C PRO A 53 -0.59 4.93 1.45
N LEU A 54 -0.26 3.67 1.18
CA LEU A 54 0.88 3.27 0.37
C LEU A 54 0.38 2.44 -0.81
N ILE A 55 0.98 2.66 -1.98
CA ILE A 55 0.74 1.87 -3.17
C ILE A 55 1.87 0.85 -3.28
N GLY A 56 1.50 -0.43 -3.26
CA GLY A 56 2.46 -1.50 -3.49
C GLY A 56 2.89 -1.56 -4.95
N THR A 57 4.13 -1.96 -5.20
CA THR A 57 4.70 -2.09 -6.56
C THR A 57 3.95 -3.08 -7.44
N ALA A 58 3.15 -3.99 -6.87
CA ALA A 58 2.28 -4.88 -7.63
C ALA A 58 1.27 -4.13 -8.52
N LEU A 59 0.84 -2.92 -8.13
CA LEU A 59 -0.03 -2.07 -8.96
C LEU A 59 0.70 -1.40 -10.12
N LEU A 60 2.04 -1.37 -10.08
CA LEU A 60 2.88 -0.84 -11.15
C LEU A 60 3.18 -1.89 -12.23
N ASN A 61 2.66 -3.11 -12.12
CA ASN A 61 2.89 -4.13 -13.14
C ASN A 61 2.37 -3.66 -14.51
N GLY A 62 3.25 -3.64 -15.52
CA GLY A 62 2.95 -3.12 -16.85
C GLY A 62 2.87 -1.58 -16.94
N GLN A 63 3.37 -0.87 -15.93
CA GLN A 63 3.46 0.60 -15.91
C GLN A 63 4.92 1.03 -15.73
N GLU A 64 5.27 2.20 -16.27
CA GLU A 64 6.58 2.83 -16.03
C GLU A 64 6.49 3.74 -14.79
N LEU A 65 7.39 3.54 -13.83
CA LEU A 65 7.56 4.45 -12.70
C LEU A 65 8.77 5.35 -12.95
N VAL A 66 8.52 6.63 -13.21
CA VAL A 66 9.56 7.65 -13.31
C VAL A 66 9.62 8.44 -12.00
N ILE A 67 10.74 8.33 -11.28
CA ILE A 67 11.01 9.12 -10.08
C ILE A 67 11.95 10.26 -10.47
N GLN A 68 11.51 11.50 -10.26
CA GLN A 68 12.33 12.68 -10.50
C GLN A 68 12.66 13.34 -9.16
N PHE A 69 13.95 13.49 -8.89
CA PHE A 69 14.43 14.33 -7.80
C PHE A 69 14.53 15.76 -8.33
N THR A 70 13.70 16.65 -7.79
CA THR A 70 13.78 18.09 -8.05
C THR A 70 14.43 18.75 -6.84
N ASP A 71 15.12 19.88 -7.04
CA ASP A 71 15.64 20.66 -5.92
C ASP A 71 14.49 20.97 -4.96
N SER A 72 14.67 20.69 -3.66
CA SER A 72 13.66 20.67 -2.56
C SER A 72 12.76 19.43 -2.42
N GLY A 73 12.92 18.39 -3.25
CA GLY A 73 12.34 17.07 -3.01
C GLY A 73 13.05 16.35 -1.86
N LEU A 74 12.41 16.24 -0.71
CA LEU A 74 12.99 15.62 0.49
C LEU A 74 13.18 14.12 0.28
N GLY A 75 14.40 13.72 -0.10
CA GLY A 75 14.87 12.35 -0.12
C GLY A 75 16.00 12.21 0.90
N THR A 76 15.71 11.63 2.07
CA THR A 76 16.73 11.28 3.06
C THR A 76 17.16 9.83 2.84
N ILE A 77 18.47 9.62 2.68
CA ILE A 77 19.14 8.32 2.76
C ILE A 77 20.04 8.42 3.99
N ASP A 78 19.79 7.62 5.00
CA ASP A 78 20.68 7.49 6.16
C ASP A 78 21.60 6.27 5.95
N GLU A 79 22.87 6.40 6.35
CA GLU A 79 23.85 5.31 6.36
C GLU A 79 23.57 4.32 7.50
N LEU A 80 24.03 3.06 7.34
CA LEU A 80 23.72 1.92 8.22
C LEU A 80 24.39 2.01 9.60
#